data_AF-B1ZT52-F1
#
_entry.id   AF-B1ZT52-F1
#
_cell.length_a   1.000
_cell.length_b   1.000
_cell.length_c   1.000
_cell.angle_alpha   90.00
_cell.angle_beta   90.00
_cell.angle_gamma   90.00
#
_symmetry.space_group_name_H-M   'P 1'
#
loop_
_entity.id
_entity.type
_entity.pdbx_description
1 polymer ?
#
loop_
_entity_poly.entity_id
_entity_poly.type
_entity_poly.pdbx_seq_one_letter_code
_entity_poly.pdbx_strand_id
1 'polypeptide(L)'
;MSDGPPVNLSPDPSPPGGPTKPRRSSARRRTLAFALLAGCVLLNAYTFLVATRHTELNARPLVHFLTDADELNAQRHSAAGRYATGSTPGDRRIEIRADGRLQFARVVGSGERILGEDSYRIGRIDSGAVCLATPRHGVIEIRNIDTIVYYNDVYRRQP
;
A
#
# COMPACT_ATOMS: atom_id res chain seq x y z
N MET A 1 14.52 105.32 -33.25
CA MET A 1 13.77 105.16 -31.99
C MET A 1 12.36 104.75 -32.33
N SER A 2 12.06 103.46 -32.15
CA SER A 2 10.70 102.92 -31.98
C SER A 2 10.86 101.49 -31.50
N ASP A 3 10.35 101.23 -30.31
CA ASP A 3 10.59 100.07 -29.47
C ASP A 3 9.83 98.82 -29.96
N GLY A 4 10.56 97.72 -30.14
CA GLY A 4 9.97 96.39 -30.30
C GLY A 4 9.63 95.81 -28.92
N PRO A 5 8.48 95.12 -28.73
CA PRO A 5 8.14 94.53 -27.45
C PRO A 5 9.09 93.37 -27.10
N PRO A 6 9.42 93.16 -25.81
CA PRO A 6 10.30 92.07 -25.41
C PRO A 6 9.62 90.71 -25.58
N VAL A 7 10.32 89.79 -26.25
CA VAL A 7 9.95 88.37 -26.35
C VAL A 7 10.10 87.74 -24.96
N ASN A 8 8.98 87.43 -24.33
CA ASN A 8 8.94 86.76 -23.04
C ASN A 8 9.08 85.23 -23.24
N LEU A 9 10.29 84.71 -23.06
CA LEU A 9 10.57 83.27 -23.04
C LEU A 9 10.29 82.73 -21.63
N SER A 10 9.04 82.36 -21.37
CA SER A 10 8.74 81.51 -20.20
C SER A 10 9.28 80.10 -20.45
N PRO A 11 10.04 79.50 -19.52
CA PRO A 11 10.45 78.11 -19.63
C PRO A 11 9.23 77.22 -19.39
N ASP A 12 8.94 76.36 -20.36
CA ASP A 12 7.90 75.34 -20.26
C ASP A 12 8.28 74.31 -19.17
N PRO A 13 7.47 74.14 -18.11
CA PRO A 13 7.75 73.15 -17.07
C PRO A 13 7.55 71.75 -17.65
N SER A 14 8.62 70.98 -17.74
CA SER A 14 8.58 69.57 -18.13
C SER A 14 7.52 68.81 -17.30
N PRO A 15 6.67 67.97 -17.91
CA PRO A 15 5.64 67.25 -17.17
C PRO A 15 6.25 66.25 -16.18
N PRO A 16 5.57 66.00 -15.06
CA PRO A 16 6.11 65.27 -13.91
C PRO A 16 6.38 63.81 -14.28
N GLY A 17 7.48 63.27 -13.75
CA GLY A 17 7.84 61.87 -13.86
C GLY A 17 6.65 60.97 -13.52
N GLY A 18 6.20 60.19 -14.50
CA GLY A 18 5.16 59.20 -14.29
C GLY A 18 5.60 58.15 -13.27
N PRO A 19 4.68 57.58 -12.48
CA PRO A 19 5.02 56.56 -11.50
C PRO A 19 5.61 55.35 -12.22
N THR A 20 6.89 55.07 -11.95
CA THR A 20 7.55 53.84 -12.37
C THR A 20 6.81 52.69 -11.69
N LYS A 21 6.00 51.94 -12.45
CA LYS A 21 5.39 50.69 -11.96
C LYS A 21 6.51 49.85 -11.33
N PRO A 22 6.39 49.41 -10.07
CA PRO A 22 7.41 48.57 -9.47
C PRO A 22 7.52 47.29 -10.30
N ARG A 23 8.67 47.10 -10.95
CA ARG A 23 9.06 45.82 -11.57
C ARG A 23 9.06 44.79 -10.44
N ARG A 24 7.92 44.13 -10.21
CA ARG A 24 7.83 42.94 -9.35
C ARG A 24 8.91 41.98 -9.84
N SER A 25 9.95 41.81 -9.02
CA SER A 25 11.23 41.28 -9.49
C SER A 25 11.04 39.91 -10.12
N SER A 26 11.53 39.77 -11.36
CA SER A 26 11.51 38.50 -12.11
C SER A 26 12.17 37.36 -11.33
N ALA A 27 13.10 37.69 -10.43
CA ALA A 27 13.77 36.77 -9.54
C ALA A 27 12.78 36.00 -8.64
N ARG A 28 11.81 36.65 -8.00
CA ARG A 28 10.82 35.96 -7.14
C ARG A 28 9.97 34.96 -7.92
N ARG A 29 9.60 35.29 -9.16
CA ARG A 29 8.83 34.38 -10.03
C ARG A 29 9.65 33.16 -10.46
N ARG A 30 10.95 33.34 -10.72
CA ARG A 30 11.86 32.24 -11.05
C ARG A 30 12.06 31.32 -9.85
N THR A 31 12.30 31.85 -8.65
CA THR A 31 12.43 31.04 -7.43
C THR A 31 11.18 30.21 -7.15
N LEU A 32 9.99 30.81 -7.31
CA LEU A 32 8.74 30.08 -7.16
C LEU A 32 8.59 28.97 -8.22
N ALA A 33 8.93 29.24 -9.48
CA ALA A 33 8.88 28.25 -10.55
C ALA A 33 9.85 27.09 -10.29
N PHE A 34 11.07 27.36 -9.82
CA PHE A 34 12.04 26.34 -9.44
C PHE A 34 11.56 25.51 -8.23
N ALA A 35 10.96 26.14 -7.23
CA ALA A 35 10.41 25.44 -6.08
C ALA A 35 9.26 24.49 -6.49
N LEU A 36 8.39 24.93 -7.39
CA LEU A 36 7.31 24.08 -7.94
C LEU A 36 7.86 22.93 -8.76
N LEU A 37 8.85 23.17 -9.62
CA LEU A 37 9.52 22.11 -10.38
C LEU A 37 10.19 21.08 -9.46
N ALA A 38 10.93 21.55 -8.45
CA ALA A 38 11.54 20.68 -7.46
C ALA A 38 10.49 19.86 -6.68
N GLY A 39 9.39 20.50 -6.28
CA GLY A 39 8.25 19.82 -5.65
C GLY A 39 7.66 18.73 -6.53
N CYS A 40 7.43 19.02 -7.82
CA CYS A 40 6.96 18.03 -8.79
C CYS A 40 7.95 16.87 -8.96
N VAL A 41 9.25 17.14 -9.07
CA VAL A 41 10.28 16.10 -9.20
C VAL A 41 10.33 15.22 -7.95
N LEU A 42 10.32 15.82 -6.76
CA LEU A 42 10.32 15.08 -5.50
C LEU A 42 9.06 14.22 -5.35
N LEU A 43 7.89 14.75 -5.71
CA LEU A 43 6.65 14.01 -5.66
C LEU A 43 6.65 12.81 -6.63
N ASN A 44 7.14 13.01 -7.85
CA ASN A 44 7.25 11.93 -8.85
C ASN A 44 8.31 10.88 -8.46
N ALA A 45 9.44 11.30 -7.90
CA ALA A 45 10.44 10.38 -7.37
C ALA A 45 9.88 9.55 -6.20
N TYR A 46 9.12 10.18 -5.31
CA TYR A 46 8.46 9.50 -4.20
C TYR A 46 7.41 8.48 -4.68
N THR A 47 6.53 8.87 -5.61
CA THR A 47 5.54 7.93 -6.18
C THR A 47 6.20 6.78 -6.92
N PHE A 48 7.29 7.01 -7.64
CA PHE A 48 8.05 5.95 -8.29
C PHE A 48 8.70 4.99 -7.28
N LEU A 49 9.31 5.51 -6.21
CA LEU A 49 9.87 4.70 -5.12
C LEU A 49 8.81 3.86 -4.41
N VAL A 50 7.62 4.41 -4.17
CA VAL A 50 6.51 3.68 -3.57
C VAL A 50 5.98 2.62 -4.53
N ALA A 51 5.76 2.96 -5.81
CA ALA A 51 5.25 2.04 -6.82
C ALA A 51 6.16 0.82 -7.04
N THR A 52 7.49 1.03 -7.07
CA THR A 52 8.46 -0.06 -7.23
C THR A 52 8.56 -0.96 -5.99
N ARG A 53 8.31 -0.44 -4.79
CA ARG A 53 8.18 -1.29 -3.58
C ARG A 53 6.93 -2.17 -3.59
N HIS A 54 5.87 -1.77 -4.28
CA HIS A 54 4.65 -2.60 -4.38
C HIS A 54 4.83 -3.82 -5.27
N THR A 55 5.85 -3.86 -6.15
CA THR A 55 6.10 -5.02 -7.01
C THR A 55 6.53 -6.25 -6.21
N GLU A 56 7.16 -6.06 -5.04
CA GLU A 56 7.55 -7.16 -4.14
C GLU A 56 6.38 -7.70 -3.30
N LEU A 57 5.32 -6.91 -3.07
CA LEU A 57 4.18 -7.34 -2.23
C LEU A 57 3.33 -8.46 -2.85
N ASN A 58 3.44 -8.64 -4.17
CA ASN A 58 2.74 -9.70 -4.90
C ASN A 58 3.64 -10.90 -5.23
N ALA A 59 4.92 -10.88 -4.85
CA ALA A 59 5.75 -12.07 -4.98
C ALA A 59 5.19 -13.16 -4.08
N ARG A 60 4.85 -14.33 -4.65
CA ARG A 60 4.48 -15.48 -3.82
C ARG A 60 5.66 -15.77 -2.89
N PRO A 61 5.44 -15.86 -1.56
CA PRO A 61 6.52 -16.17 -0.65
C PRO A 61 7.15 -17.50 -1.07
N LEU A 62 8.48 -17.56 -1.07
CA LEU A 62 9.19 -18.80 -1.34
C LEU A 62 8.85 -19.77 -0.20
N VAL A 63 8.44 -20.98 -0.57
CA VAL A 63 8.05 -22.04 0.37
C VAL A 63 8.98 -23.22 0.19
N HIS A 64 9.67 -23.58 1.26
CA HIS A 64 10.45 -24.81 1.38
C HIS A 64 9.56 -25.91 1.95
N PHE A 65 9.16 -26.86 1.12
CA PHE A 65 8.30 -27.96 1.56
C PHE A 65 9.04 -28.90 2.52
N LEU A 66 8.36 -29.30 3.61
CA LEU A 66 8.89 -30.33 4.50
C LEU A 66 8.90 -31.67 3.76
N THR A 67 9.98 -32.43 3.95
CA THR A 67 10.19 -33.76 3.37
C THR A 67 10.18 -34.87 4.40
N ASP A 68 10.45 -34.57 5.66
CA ASP A 68 10.41 -35.52 6.76
C ASP A 68 8.97 -35.94 7.08
N ALA A 69 8.70 -37.25 7.08
CA ALA A 69 7.35 -37.78 7.21
C ALA A 69 6.78 -37.63 8.63
N ASP A 70 7.64 -37.75 9.65
CA ASP A 70 7.23 -37.66 11.05
C ASP A 70 6.93 -36.21 11.43
N GLU A 71 7.79 -35.27 11.02
CA GLU A 71 7.56 -33.84 11.18
C GLU A 71 6.26 -33.43 10.46
N LEU A 72 6.07 -33.91 9.23
CA LEU A 72 4.90 -33.57 8.43
C LEU A 72 3.60 -34.12 9.02
N ASN A 73 3.61 -35.34 9.57
CA ASN A 73 2.45 -35.90 10.26
C ASN A 73 2.14 -35.16 11.56
N ALA A 74 3.15 -34.81 12.36
CA ALA A 74 2.96 -34.03 13.57
C ALA A 74 2.36 -32.64 13.26
N GLN A 75 2.88 -31.97 12.24
CA GLN A 75 2.37 -30.66 11.81
C GLN A 75 0.96 -30.75 11.23
N ARG A 76 0.62 -31.79 10.45
CA ARG A 76 -0.75 -32.01 9.96
C ARG A 76 -1.75 -32.15 11.09
N HIS A 77 -1.43 -32.96 12.10
CA HIS A 77 -2.31 -33.16 13.25
C HIS A 77 -2.43 -31.89 14.09
N SER A 78 -1.32 -31.17 14.32
CA SER A 78 -1.32 -29.92 15.07
C SER A 78 -2.10 -28.81 14.36
N ALA A 79 -2.05 -28.74 13.04
CA ALA A 79 -2.73 -27.71 12.25
C ALA A 79 -4.21 -28.04 12.00
N ALA A 80 -4.62 -29.30 12.13
CA ALA A 80 -6.00 -29.71 11.85
C ALA A 80 -6.99 -29.11 12.85
N GLY A 81 -8.00 -28.41 12.36
CA GLY A 81 -8.97 -27.69 13.17
C GLY A 81 -9.79 -26.68 12.37
N ARG A 82 -10.75 -26.05 13.05
CA ARG A 82 -11.55 -24.96 12.48
C ARG A 82 -11.04 -23.64 13.00
N TYR A 83 -10.79 -22.70 12.10
CA TYR A 83 -10.24 -21.39 12.41
C TYR A 83 -11.18 -20.32 11.86
N ALA A 84 -11.47 -19.27 12.62
CA ALA A 84 -12.37 -18.21 12.20
C ALA A 84 -11.85 -16.81 12.56
N THR A 85 -12.23 -15.81 11.77
CA THR A 85 -11.97 -14.39 12.10
C THR A 85 -12.87 -13.89 13.24
N GLY A 86 -14.00 -14.57 13.46
CA GLY A 86 -15.00 -14.24 14.46
C GLY A 86 -16.18 -15.23 14.39
N SER A 87 -17.30 -14.87 15.01
CA SER A 87 -18.50 -15.72 15.13
C SER A 87 -19.77 -15.06 14.58
N THR A 88 -19.66 -13.94 13.87
CA THR A 88 -20.79 -13.15 13.36
C THR A 88 -21.01 -13.37 11.86
N PRO A 89 -22.24 -13.15 11.35
CA PRO A 89 -22.48 -13.19 9.92
C PRO A 89 -21.54 -12.23 9.16
N GLY A 90 -20.83 -12.75 8.16
CA GLY A 90 -19.78 -12.03 7.44
C GLY A 90 -18.37 -12.52 7.79
N ASP A 91 -18.17 -13.11 8.96
CA ASP A 91 -16.89 -13.70 9.35
C ASP A 91 -16.51 -14.89 8.47
N ARG A 92 -15.20 -15.12 8.33
CA ARG A 92 -14.65 -16.18 7.49
C ARG A 92 -14.17 -17.33 8.36
N ARG A 93 -14.30 -18.54 7.83
CA ARG A 93 -13.82 -19.77 8.43
C ARG A 93 -12.93 -20.54 7.47
N ILE A 94 -11.88 -21.14 8.02
CA ILE A 94 -10.99 -22.08 7.35
C ILE A 94 -11.00 -23.36 8.18
N GLU A 95 -11.43 -24.46 7.60
CA GLU A 95 -11.28 -25.79 8.19
C GLU A 95 -10.05 -26.45 7.57
N ILE A 96 -9.06 -26.76 8.42
CA ILE A 96 -7.87 -27.52 8.06
C ILE A 96 -8.10 -28.96 8.47
N ARG A 97 -8.02 -29.88 7.51
CA ARG A 97 -8.20 -31.32 7.75
C ARG A 97 -6.86 -32.03 7.76
N ALA A 98 -6.72 -33.06 8.61
CA ALA A 98 -5.49 -33.84 8.72
C ALA A 98 -5.18 -34.67 7.45
N ASP A 99 -6.17 -34.86 6.58
CA ASP A 99 -6.06 -35.56 5.28
C ASP A 99 -5.36 -34.73 4.18
N GLY A 100 -4.97 -33.49 4.47
CA GLY A 100 -4.34 -32.60 3.49
C GLY A 100 -5.33 -31.71 2.73
N ARG A 101 -6.59 -31.62 3.15
CA ARG A 101 -7.61 -30.73 2.56
C ARG A 101 -7.90 -29.50 3.41
N LEU A 102 -8.35 -28.46 2.72
CA LEU A 102 -8.85 -27.21 3.28
C LEU A 102 -10.26 -26.95 2.78
N GLN A 103 -11.10 -26.39 3.64
CA GLN A 103 -12.39 -25.84 3.25
C GLN A 103 -12.50 -24.39 3.72
N PHE A 104 -12.87 -23.51 2.80
CA PHE A 104 -13.13 -22.11 3.06
C PHE A 104 -14.63 -21.88 3.14
N ALA A 105 -15.08 -21.19 4.19
CA ALA A 105 -16.48 -20.86 4.38
C ALA A 105 -16.66 -19.42 4.89
N ARG A 106 -17.88 -18.92 4.78
CA ARG A 106 -18.32 -17.68 5.41
C ARG A 106 -19.50 -17.97 6.33
N VAL A 107 -19.48 -17.38 7.51
CA VAL A 107 -20.61 -17.42 8.46
C VAL A 107 -21.74 -16.58 7.89
N VAL A 108 -22.93 -17.17 7.82
CA VAL A 108 -24.17 -16.53 7.38
C VAL A 108 -25.23 -16.72 8.46
N GLY A 109 -26.33 -15.97 8.41
CA GLY A 109 -27.37 -16.04 9.45
C GLY A 109 -27.96 -17.45 9.68
N SER A 110 -27.90 -18.33 8.68
CA SER A 110 -28.39 -19.71 8.75
C SER A 110 -27.30 -20.77 9.00
N GLY A 111 -26.05 -20.39 9.26
CA GLY A 111 -24.93 -21.30 9.45
C GLY A 111 -23.72 -20.91 8.61
N GLU A 112 -23.27 -21.81 7.73
CA GLU A 112 -22.07 -21.60 6.93
C GLU A 112 -22.34 -21.75 5.44
N ARG A 113 -21.75 -20.85 4.65
CA ARG A 113 -21.69 -20.98 3.19
C ARG A 113 -20.28 -21.35 2.77
N ILE A 114 -20.13 -22.55 2.22
CA ILE A 114 -18.87 -23.00 1.63
C ILE A 114 -18.54 -22.12 0.43
N LEU A 115 -17.33 -21.58 0.40
CA LEU A 115 -16.80 -20.72 -0.66
C LEU A 115 -15.90 -21.51 -1.61
N GLY A 116 -15.24 -22.56 -1.10
CA GLY A 116 -14.37 -23.41 -1.90
C GLY A 116 -13.59 -24.42 -1.06
N GLU A 117 -12.91 -25.32 -1.75
CA GLU A 117 -12.01 -26.31 -1.17
C GLU A 117 -10.66 -26.26 -1.86
N ASP A 118 -9.62 -26.67 -1.15
CA ASP A 118 -8.28 -26.84 -1.72
C ASP A 118 -7.53 -28.00 -1.05
N SER A 119 -6.40 -28.36 -1.65
CA SER A 119 -5.39 -29.20 -1.02
C SER A 119 -4.25 -28.34 -0.49
N TYR A 120 -3.51 -28.86 0.49
CA TYR A 120 -2.34 -28.17 1.00
C TYR A 120 -1.12 -29.06 1.15
N ARG A 121 0.05 -28.43 1.10
CA ARG A 121 1.33 -29.02 1.50
C ARG A 121 1.92 -28.18 2.62
N ILE A 122 2.55 -28.84 3.59
CA ILE A 122 3.22 -28.16 4.69
C ILE A 122 4.62 -27.75 4.24
N GLY A 123 4.98 -26.51 4.53
CA GLY A 123 6.28 -25.95 4.23
C GLY A 123 6.72 -24.97 5.30
N ARG A 124 7.88 -24.34 5.06
CA ARG A 124 8.36 -23.17 5.78
C ARG A 124 8.57 -22.03 4.80
N ILE A 125 8.13 -20.83 5.16
CA ILE A 125 8.49 -19.61 4.42
C ILE A 125 9.90 -19.16 4.83
N ASP A 126 10.54 -18.28 4.06
CA ASP A 126 11.93 -17.83 4.28
C ASP A 126 12.20 -17.26 5.68
N SER A 127 11.17 -16.73 6.37
CA SER A 127 11.28 -16.28 7.76
C SER A 127 11.40 -17.44 8.77
N GLY A 128 11.30 -18.69 8.32
CA GLY A 128 11.34 -19.91 9.13
C GLY A 128 9.98 -20.37 9.67
N ALA A 129 8.93 -19.56 9.50
CA ALA A 129 7.58 -19.90 9.99
C ALA A 129 6.96 -21.06 9.20
N VAL A 130 6.27 -21.95 9.90
CA VAL A 130 5.54 -23.07 9.29
C VAL A 130 4.31 -22.53 8.57
N CYS A 131 4.03 -23.06 7.38
CA CYS A 131 2.91 -22.62 6.57
C CYS A 131 2.23 -23.77 5.83
N LEU A 132 0.97 -23.56 5.47
CA LEU A 132 0.23 -24.38 4.52
C LEU A 132 0.23 -23.68 3.17
N ALA A 133 0.86 -24.29 2.18
CA ALA A 133 0.87 -23.79 0.81
C ALA A 133 -0.19 -24.52 -0.01
N THR A 134 -1.02 -23.74 -0.68
CA THR A 134 -2.15 -24.23 -1.47
C THR A 134 -1.98 -23.86 -2.95
N PRO A 135 -2.41 -24.72 -3.89
CA PRO A 135 -2.31 -24.42 -5.32
C PRO A 135 -3.11 -23.19 -5.75
N ARG A 136 -4.34 -23.01 -5.23
CA ARG A 136 -5.28 -22.00 -5.72
C ARG A 136 -5.42 -20.80 -4.78
N HIS A 137 -5.32 -21.03 -3.48
CA HIS A 137 -5.69 -20.02 -2.48
C HIS A 137 -4.48 -19.26 -1.89
N GLY A 138 -3.24 -19.69 -2.17
CA GLY A 138 -2.02 -19.04 -1.68
C GLY A 138 -1.44 -19.73 -0.44
N VAL A 139 -0.85 -18.94 0.47
CA VAL A 139 -0.15 -19.45 1.66
C VAL A 139 -0.87 -19.02 2.92
N ILE A 140 -1.06 -19.97 3.84
CA ILE A 140 -1.60 -19.77 5.17
C ILE A 140 -0.45 -19.96 6.16
N GLU A 141 -0.10 -18.93 6.92
CA GLU A 141 0.97 -18.99 7.91
C GLU A 141 0.41 -19.53 9.25
N ILE A 142 1.10 -20.51 9.83
CA ILE A 142 0.76 -21.05 11.16
C ILE A 142 1.59 -20.28 12.18
N ARG A 143 0.94 -19.44 12.98
CA ARG A 143 1.60 -18.68 14.05
C ARG A 143 1.78 -19.52 15.32
N ASN A 144 0.75 -20.29 15.65
CA ASN A 144 0.73 -21.27 16.74
C ASN A 144 -0.45 -22.24 16.52
N ILE A 145 -0.64 -23.18 17.45
CA ILE A 145 -1.70 -24.20 17.35
C ILE A 145 -3.12 -23.58 17.24
N ASP A 146 -3.31 -22.41 17.83
CA ASP A 146 -4.60 -21.72 17.92
C ASP A 146 -4.76 -20.58 16.91
N THR A 147 -3.72 -20.23 16.15
CA THR A 147 -3.71 -19.02 15.34
C THR A 147 -3.06 -19.26 13.99
N ILE A 148 -3.79 -18.94 12.93
CA ILE A 148 -3.29 -18.90 11.56
C ILE A 148 -3.50 -17.50 10.96
N VAL A 149 -2.66 -17.15 10.00
CA VAL A 149 -2.75 -15.89 9.26
C VAL A 149 -2.90 -16.17 7.78
N TYR A 150 -3.87 -15.52 7.14
CA TYR A 150 -4.16 -15.71 5.72
C TYR A 150 -4.58 -14.37 5.11
N TYR A 151 -3.86 -13.91 4.08
CA TYR A 151 -4.02 -12.56 3.49
C TYR A 151 -4.07 -11.43 4.53
N ASN A 152 -3.18 -11.48 5.52
CA ASN A 152 -3.10 -10.54 6.65
C ASN A 152 -4.28 -10.57 7.64
N ASP A 153 -5.26 -11.45 7.42
CA ASP A 153 -6.31 -11.70 8.39
C ASP A 153 -5.89 -12.76 9.40
N VAL A 154 -6.20 -12.51 10.67
CA VAL A 154 -5.91 -13.44 11.78
C VAL A 154 -7.13 -14.30 12.02
N TYR A 155 -6.94 -15.61 11.98
CA TYR A 155 -7.98 -16.59 12.30
C TYR A 155 -7.60 -17.33 13.58
N ARG A 156 -8.56 -17.44 14.49
CA ARG A 156 -8.40 -18.15 15.76
C ARG A 156 -9.12 -19.48 15.72
N ARG A 157 -8.47 -20.50 16.27
CA ARG A 157 -9.02 -21.84 16.43
C ARG A 157 -10.31 -21.75 17.24
N GLN A 158 -11.33 -22.41 16.74
CA GLN A 158 -12.59 -22.59 17.42
C GLN A 158 -12.52 -23.87 18.26
N PRO A 159 -13.14 -23.88 19.45
CA PRO A 159 -13.22 -25.05 20.31
C PRO A 159 -13.99 -26.21 19.64
#